data_AF-A0A7V5RPX3-F1
#
_entry.id   AF-A0A7V5RPX3-F1
#
_cell.length_a   1.000
_cell.length_b   1.000
_cell.length_c   1.000
_cell.angle_alpha   90.00
_cell.angle_beta   90.00
_cell.angle_gamma   90.00
#
_symmetry.space_group_name_H-M   'P 1'
#
loop_
_entity.id
_entity.type
_entity.pdbx_description
1 polymer ?
#
loop_
_entity_poly.entity_id
_entity_poly.type
_entity_poly.pdbx_seq_one_letter_code
_entity_poly.pdbx_strand_id
1 'polypeptide(L)'
;MTSMSDYRPLLPAEISILKEQLNRAENWEHVFIHHQTDLKLLHNNAFAGKVYVGALKRGFGESSLPVGIYDSNLRDVSLGENCAIH
;
A
#
# COMPACT_ATOMS: atom_id res chain seq x y z
N MET A 1 -11.48 3.37 14.23
CA MET A 1 -11.23 1.91 14.16
C MET A 1 -11.43 1.52 12.70
N THR A 2 -10.36 1.25 11.97
CA THR A 2 -10.45 0.79 10.58
C THR A 2 -10.97 -0.65 10.61
N SER A 3 -12.12 -0.92 10.01
CA SER A 3 -12.72 -2.26 10.00
C SER A 3 -12.06 -3.10 8.91
N MET A 4 -11.87 -4.40 9.12
CA MET A 4 -11.34 -5.30 8.08
C MET A 4 -12.18 -5.32 6.80
N SER A 5 -13.44 -4.89 6.88
CA SER A 5 -14.34 -4.72 5.73
C SER A 5 -13.90 -3.66 4.72
N ASP A 6 -13.00 -2.75 5.11
CA ASP A 6 -12.56 -1.64 4.25
C ASP A 6 -11.38 -2.01 3.34
N TYR A 7 -10.80 -3.20 3.56
CA TYR A 7 -9.73 -3.77 2.74
C TYR A 7 -10.31 -4.66 1.65
N ARG A 8 -9.76 -4.51 0.45
CA ARG A 8 -10.16 -5.31 -0.72
C ARG A 8 -8.94 -5.81 -1.49
N PRO A 9 -9.09 -6.88 -2.28
CA PRO A 9 -8.05 -7.28 -3.21
C PRO A 9 -7.80 -6.17 -4.25
N LEU A 10 -6.60 -6.20 -4.83
CA LEU A 10 -6.22 -5.36 -5.95
C LEU A 10 -7.00 -5.72 -7.22
N LEU A 11 -7.36 -4.72 -8.00
CA LEU A 11 -7.86 -4.89 -9.36
C LEU A 11 -6.70 -5.12 -10.34
N PRO A 12 -6.91 -5.77 -11.50
CA PRO A 12 -5.85 -5.97 -12.49
C PRO A 12 -5.16 -4.67 -12.93
N ALA A 13 -5.91 -3.57 -13.10
CA ALA A 13 -5.35 -2.27 -13.45
C ALA A 13 -4.46 -1.69 -12.34
N GLU A 14 -4.79 -1.95 -11.08
CA GLU A 14 -4.03 -1.50 -9.91
C GLU A 14 -2.72 -2.28 -9.77
N ILE A 15 -2.75 -3.57 -10.06
CA ILE A 15 -1.54 -4.41 -10.13
C ILE A 15 -0.59 -3.85 -11.20
N SER A 16 -1.10 -3.44 -12.36
CA SER A 16 -0.26 -2.81 -13.40
C SER A 16 0.39 -1.52 -12.90
N ILE A 17 -0.36 -0.63 -12.24
CA ILE A 17 0.19 0.59 -11.63
C ILE A 17 1.30 0.26 -10.63
N LEU A 18 1.07 -0.72 -9.75
CA LEU A 18 2.07 -1.12 -8.75
C LEU A 18 3.34 -1.68 -9.39
N LYS A 19 3.22 -2.46 -10.46
CA LYS A 19 4.37 -2.96 -11.23
C LYS A 19 5.14 -1.84 -11.92
N GLU A 20 4.45 -0.86 -12.51
CA GLU A 20 5.08 0.34 -13.07
C GLU A 20 5.84 1.14 -12.00
N GLN A 21 5.35 1.12 -10.76
CA GLN A 21 6.02 1.69 -9.58
C GLN A 21 7.09 0.76 -9.00
N LEU A 22 7.56 -0.24 -9.75
CA LEU A 22 8.59 -1.21 -9.34
C LEU A 22 8.21 -2.11 -8.16
N ASN A 23 6.94 -2.14 -7.75
CA ASN A 23 6.51 -3.08 -6.73
C ASN A 23 6.36 -4.48 -7.31
N ARG A 24 6.66 -5.48 -6.48
CA ARG A 24 6.52 -6.90 -6.79
C ARG A 24 5.78 -7.62 -5.68
N ALA A 25 5.10 -8.70 -6.01
CA ALA A 25 4.46 -9.58 -5.02
C ALA A 25 4.72 -11.04 -5.34
N GLU A 26 4.84 -11.88 -4.30
CA GLU A 26 4.83 -13.33 -4.42
C GLU A 26 3.49 -13.82 -4.99
N ASN A 27 2.38 -13.29 -4.45
CA ASN A 27 1.04 -13.48 -4.98
C ASN A 27 0.22 -12.19 -4.76
N TRP A 28 -0.24 -11.56 -5.84
CA TRP A 28 -1.04 -10.33 -5.76
C TRP A 28 -2.42 -10.56 -5.13
N GLU A 29 -2.94 -11.79 -5.13
CA GLU A 29 -4.20 -12.14 -4.44
C GLU A 29 -4.08 -12.05 -2.91
N HIS A 30 -2.86 -11.99 -2.38
CA HIS A 30 -2.60 -11.84 -0.95
C HIS A 30 -2.29 -10.39 -0.53
N VAL A 31 -2.35 -9.44 -1.47
CA VAL A 31 -2.17 -8.02 -1.20
C VAL A 31 -3.52 -7.33 -1.20
N PHE A 32 -3.87 -6.77 -0.05
CA PHE A 32 -5.12 -6.07 0.17
C PHE A 32 -4.85 -4.60 0.41
N ILE A 33 -5.67 -3.74 -0.20
CA ILE A 33 -5.58 -2.29 -0.04
C ILE A 33 -6.87 -1.73 0.53
N HIS A 34 -6.75 -0.63 1.26
CA HIS A 34 -7.89 0.18 1.60
C HIS A 34 -8.43 0.92 0.36
N HIS A 35 -9.74 1.13 0.27
CA HIS A 35 -10.37 1.81 -0.88
C HIS A 35 -9.88 3.26 -1.12
N GLN A 36 -9.20 3.85 -0.13
CA GLN A 36 -8.65 5.20 -0.19
C GLN A 36 -7.12 5.24 -0.33
N THR A 37 -6.49 4.11 -0.65
CA THR A 37 -5.04 4.06 -0.85
C THR A 37 -4.65 4.66 -2.20
N ASP A 38 -3.86 5.73 -2.19
CA ASP A 38 -3.16 6.22 -3.37
C ASP A 38 -1.98 5.30 -3.69
N LEU A 39 -2.12 4.48 -4.74
CA LEU A 39 -1.09 3.53 -5.17
C LEU A 39 0.20 4.22 -5.61
N LYS A 40 0.17 5.53 -5.90
CA LYS A 40 1.38 6.29 -6.25
C LYS A 40 2.29 6.57 -5.06
N LEU A 41 1.89 6.16 -3.86
CA LEU A 41 2.66 6.24 -2.63
C LEU A 41 3.32 4.91 -2.25
N LEU A 42 3.25 3.92 -3.15
CA LEU A 42 3.87 2.61 -2.98
C LEU A 42 4.89 2.44 -4.09
N HIS A 43 6.18 2.46 -3.77
CA HIS A 43 7.23 2.36 -4.80
C HIS A 43 8.35 1.40 -4.40
N ASN A 44 8.77 0.55 -5.34
CA ASN A 44 9.86 -0.42 -5.19
C ASN A 44 9.74 -1.34 -3.96
N ASN A 45 8.51 -1.73 -3.59
CA ASN A 45 8.30 -2.67 -2.48
C ASN A 45 8.21 -4.12 -2.96
N ALA A 46 8.52 -5.07 -2.06
CA ALA A 46 8.27 -6.48 -2.26
C ALA A 46 7.24 -7.00 -1.25
N PHE A 47 6.11 -7.50 -1.73
CA PHE A 47 5.03 -8.07 -0.92
C PHE A 47 5.13 -9.60 -0.87
N ALA A 48 5.11 -10.18 0.32
CA ALA A 48 5.11 -11.63 0.54
C ALA A 48 4.12 -12.03 1.63
N GLY A 49 3.54 -13.23 1.54
CA GLY A 49 2.46 -13.62 2.44
C GLY A 49 1.24 -12.69 2.36
N LYS A 50 0.47 -12.54 3.45
CA LYS A 50 -0.70 -11.65 3.48
C LYS A 50 -0.31 -10.23 3.88
N VAL A 51 -0.50 -9.26 3.00
CA VAL A 51 -0.19 -7.86 3.26
C VAL A 51 -1.43 -6.99 3.16
N TYR A 52 -1.68 -6.16 4.17
CA TYR A 52 -2.78 -5.19 4.20
C TYR A 52 -2.20 -3.78 4.22
N VAL A 53 -2.52 -2.96 3.23
CA VAL A 53 -2.08 -1.56 3.15
C VAL A 53 -3.24 -0.65 3.49
N GLY A 54 -3.12 0.09 4.59
CA GLY A 54 -4.11 1.08 5.02
C GLY A 54 -4.29 2.24 4.04
N ALA A 55 -5.20 3.16 4.36
CA ALA A 55 -5.40 4.36 3.56
C ALA A 55 -4.12 5.18 3.50
N LEU A 56 -3.65 5.51 2.30
CA LEU A 56 -2.51 6.39 2.08
C LEU A 56 -2.97 7.58 1.25
N LYS A 57 -2.88 8.78 1.80
CA LYS A 57 -3.25 10.02 1.11
C LYS A 57 -2.13 11.04 1.26
N ARG A 58 -1.82 11.74 0.17
CA ARG A 58 -0.97 12.93 0.26
C ARG A 58 -1.71 14.00 1.06
N GLY A 59 -1.09 14.46 2.15
CA GLY A 59 -1.56 15.65 2.84
C GLY A 59 -1.26 16.90 2.01
N PHE A 60 -2.21 17.82 1.92
CA PHE A 60 -2.00 19.13 1.31
C PHE A 60 -1.86 20.17 2.44
N GLY A 61 -0.66 20.71 2.64
CA GLY A 61 -0.37 21.74 3.65
C GLY A 61 1.10 21.81 4.02
N GLU A 62 1.54 22.93 4.60
CA GLU A 62 2.95 23.17 4.94
C GLU A 62 3.49 22.29 6.08
N SER A 63 2.63 21.54 6.78
CA SER A 63 3.00 20.62 7.86
C SER A 63 2.54 19.18 7.58
N SER A 64 2.38 18.79 6.32
CA SER A 64 2.05 17.39 6.01
C SER A 64 3.25 16.50 6.31
N LEU A 65 3.01 15.48 7.15
CA LEU A 65 3.99 14.43 7.39
C LEU A 65 4.22 13.64 6.09
N PRO A 66 5.42 13.06 5.89
CA PRO A 66 5.63 12.13 4.79
C PRO A 66 4.63 10.98 4.89
N VAL A 67 4.14 10.54 3.74
CA VAL A 67 3.22 9.40 3.62
C VAL A 67 3.67 8.56 2.43
N GLY A 68 3.68 7.24 2.63
CA GLY A 68 4.00 6.27 1.60
C GLY A 68 5.00 5.22 2.07
N ILE A 69 5.16 4.19 1.27
CA ILE A 69 5.99 3.03 1.57
C ILE A 69 6.93 2.86 0.38
N TYR A 70 8.22 2.96 0.67
CA TYR A 70 9.27 2.96 -0.33
C TYR A 70 10.30 1.88 0.02
N ASP A 71 10.85 1.22 -0.99
CA ASP A 71 12.05 0.35 -0.88
C ASP A 71 11.97 -0.76 0.19
N SER A 72 10.76 -1.21 0.53
CA SER A 72 10.53 -2.09 1.68
C SER A 72 10.24 -3.54 1.27
N ASN A 73 10.60 -4.48 2.14
CA ASN A 73 10.16 -5.88 2.05
C ASN A 73 9.08 -6.12 3.12
N LEU A 74 7.85 -6.39 2.69
CA LEU A 74 6.68 -6.51 3.54
C LEU A 74 6.20 -7.96 3.55
N ARG A 75 6.20 -8.58 4.72
CA ARG A 75 5.78 -9.98 4.89
C ARG A 75 4.78 -10.14 6.03
N ASP A 76 3.64 -10.75 5.74
CA ASP A 76 2.61 -11.12 6.73
C ASP A 76 2.26 -9.96 7.69
N VAL A 77 2.00 -8.78 7.11
CA VAL A 77 1.92 -7.51 7.85
C VAL A 77 0.68 -6.71 7.48
N SER A 78 0.12 -6.01 8.47
CA SER A 78 -0.93 -5.01 8.29
C SER A 78 -0.39 -3.63 8.63
N LEU A 79 -0.47 -2.71 7.67
CA LEU A 79 0.05 -1.36 7.77
C LEU A 79 -1.11 -0.38 8.03
N GLY A 80 -0.88 0.52 8.98
CA GLY A 80 -1.86 1.55 9.35
C GLY A 80 -2.02 2.64 8.29
N GLU A 81 -2.94 3.56 8.57
CA GLU A 81 -3.23 4.69 7.68
C GLU A 81 -2.14 5.76 7.73
N ASN A 82 -1.91 6.42 6.59
CA ASN A 82 -0.95 7.52 6.40
C ASN A 82 0.43 7.28 7.01
N CYS A 83 0.90 6.03 6.98
CA CYS A 83 2.22 5.68 7.46
C CYS A 83 3.30 6.10 6.46
N ALA A 84 4.51 6.29 6.98
CA ALA A 84 5.74 6.44 6.21
C ALA A 84 6.70 5.31 6.57
N ILE A 85 7.15 4.57 5.57
CA ILE A 85 8.18 3.53 5.69
C ILE A 85 9.22 3.79 4.60
N HIS A 86 10.49 3.88 5.01
CA HIS A 86 11.66 4.13 4.18
C HIS A 86 12.71 3.04 4.43
#